data_AF-A0A4Q0ITW6-F1
#
_entry.id   AF-A0A4Q0ITW6-F1
#
_cell.length_a   1.000
_cell.length_b   1.000
_cell.length_c   1.000
_cell.angle_alpha   90.00
_cell.angle_beta   90.00
_cell.angle_gamma   90.00
#
_symmetry.space_group_name_H-M   'P 1'
#
loop_
_entity.id
_entity.type
_entity.pdbx_description
1 polymer ?
#
loop_
_entity_poly.entity_id
_entity_poly.type
_entity_poly.pdbx_seq_one_letter_code
_entity_poly.pdbx_strand_id
1 'polypeptide(L)'
;MKKSLMLLIAIIATVLSANAQYNYGSSSYGSSSYSTSSYGVNTNSTYVKGYTKSNGTYVHGHYRSSQNSTNHDNYSTSGNYNPYTGSAGSRAKDYSTGACNYGNGHTIHTGSRGGQYYINSNGNKTYVPKRR
;
A
#
# COMPACT_ATOMS: atom_id res chain seq x y z
N MET A 1 22.64 -29.29 49.69
CA MET A 1 23.06 -28.64 48.42
C MET A 1 22.04 -29.04 47.36
N LYS A 2 21.39 -28.04 46.73
CA LYS A 2 20.30 -28.21 45.76
C LYS A 2 20.86 -28.68 44.42
N LYS A 3 20.31 -29.74 43.80
CA LYS A 3 20.33 -29.95 42.34
C LYS A 3 19.09 -30.73 41.89
N SER A 4 18.09 -30.01 41.42
CA SER A 4 17.01 -30.55 40.58
C SER A 4 17.56 -30.93 39.21
N LEU A 5 17.11 -32.05 38.64
CA LEU A 5 17.22 -32.31 37.21
C LEU A 5 15.81 -32.62 36.69
N MET A 6 15.26 -31.68 35.93
CA MET A 6 13.91 -31.75 35.38
C MET A 6 13.86 -32.52 34.07
N LEU A 7 12.72 -33.17 33.93
CA LEU A 7 12.21 -34.07 32.90
C LEU A 7 12.16 -33.41 31.50
N LEU A 8 12.61 -34.15 30.47
CA LEU A 8 12.46 -33.81 29.06
C LEU A 8 11.01 -34.07 28.63
N ILE A 9 10.22 -33.01 28.43
CA ILE A 9 8.87 -33.11 27.87
C ILE A 9 8.97 -32.99 26.35
N ALA A 10 8.66 -34.09 25.65
CA ALA A 10 8.48 -34.13 24.22
C ALA A 10 7.25 -33.29 23.83
N ILE A 11 7.47 -32.22 23.05
CA ILE A 11 6.41 -31.36 22.54
C ILE A 11 5.74 -32.09 21.37
N ILE A 12 4.56 -32.66 21.64
CA ILE A 12 3.66 -33.22 20.63
C ILE A 12 3.11 -32.06 19.80
N ALA A 13 3.35 -32.10 18.49
CA ALA A 13 2.87 -31.12 17.52
C ALA A 13 1.34 -31.14 17.43
N THR A 14 0.70 -30.03 17.81
CA THR A 14 -0.71 -29.79 17.52
C THR A 14 -0.83 -29.09 16.16
N VAL A 15 -1.34 -29.82 15.17
CA VAL A 15 -1.83 -29.26 13.91
C VAL A 15 -3.12 -28.51 14.21
N LEU A 16 -3.06 -27.17 14.27
CA LEU A 16 -4.23 -26.32 14.22
C LEU A 16 -4.48 -25.96 12.76
N SER A 17 -5.53 -26.54 12.20
CA SER A 17 -6.13 -26.17 10.94
C SER A 17 -6.54 -24.70 11.00
N ALA A 18 -5.88 -23.84 10.20
CA ALA A 18 -6.28 -22.46 10.03
C ALA A 18 -7.49 -22.38 9.09
N ASN A 19 -8.70 -22.32 9.64
CA ASN A 19 -9.87 -21.83 8.91
C ASN A 19 -9.80 -20.30 8.85
N ALA A 20 -9.18 -19.75 7.81
CA ALA A 20 -9.32 -18.34 7.49
C ALA A 20 -10.56 -18.12 6.62
N GLN A 21 -11.75 -18.19 7.23
CA GLN A 21 -12.94 -17.57 6.64
C GLN A 21 -12.90 -16.08 6.94
N TYR A 22 -12.47 -15.26 5.99
CA TYR A 22 -12.71 -13.82 6.07
C TYR A 22 -14.15 -13.54 5.65
N ASN A 23 -14.97 -13.52 6.69
CA ASN A 23 -16.35 -13.05 6.70
C ASN A 23 -16.38 -11.60 6.18
N TYR A 24 -17.09 -11.33 5.08
CA TYR A 24 -17.50 -9.97 4.73
C TYR A 24 -18.57 -9.54 5.75
N GLY A 25 -18.12 -9.29 6.98
CA GLY A 25 -18.95 -8.85 8.09
C GLY A 25 -19.19 -7.36 7.97
N SER A 26 -20.36 -6.99 7.47
CA SER A 26 -20.92 -5.64 7.62
C SER A 26 -21.19 -5.38 9.10
N SER A 27 -20.25 -4.74 9.80
CA SER A 27 -20.45 -4.24 11.16
C SER A 27 -20.85 -2.77 11.12
N SER A 28 -22.15 -2.54 11.31
CA SER A 28 -22.78 -1.24 11.53
C SER A 28 -22.43 -0.73 12.92
N TYR A 29 -21.67 0.37 13.00
CA TYR A 29 -21.57 1.19 14.21
C TYR A 29 -21.44 2.67 13.82
N GLY A 30 -22.42 3.45 14.27
CA GLY A 30 -22.24 4.85 14.68
C GLY A 30 -22.03 5.89 13.59
N SER A 31 -23.11 6.61 13.27
CA SER A 31 -23.12 7.81 12.45
C SER A 31 -22.06 8.85 12.85
N SER A 32 -21.22 9.23 11.89
CA SER A 32 -20.69 10.58 11.76
C SER A 32 -20.54 10.87 10.27
N SER A 33 -21.43 11.72 9.76
CA SER A 33 -21.57 12.07 8.35
C SER A 33 -20.39 12.92 7.86
N TYR A 34 -19.27 12.24 7.58
CA TYR A 34 -18.32 12.71 6.58
C TYR A 34 -18.45 11.73 5.42
N SER A 35 -18.87 12.23 4.26
CA SER A 35 -18.89 11.45 3.02
C SER A 35 -17.45 11.11 2.60
N THR A 36 -16.81 10.21 3.31
CA THR A 36 -15.62 9.51 2.83
C THR A 36 -16.11 8.60 1.71
N SER A 37 -15.98 9.09 0.48
CA SER A 37 -16.04 8.23 -0.69
C SER A 37 -14.95 7.18 -0.53
N SER A 38 -15.33 6.05 0.07
CA SER A 38 -14.55 4.83 0.16
C SER A 38 -14.58 4.24 -1.23
N TYR A 39 -13.74 4.78 -2.11
CA TYR A 39 -13.43 4.13 -3.37
C TYR A 39 -12.90 2.76 -2.99
N GLY A 40 -13.65 1.70 -3.33
CA GLY A 40 -13.23 0.34 -3.09
C GLY A 40 -11.81 0.13 -3.62
N VAL A 41 -11.01 -0.62 -2.89
CA VAL A 41 -9.66 -0.97 -3.32
C VAL A 41 -9.76 -1.76 -4.63
N ASN A 42 -8.82 -1.52 -5.56
CA ASN A 42 -8.79 -2.22 -6.84
C ASN A 42 -8.73 -3.74 -6.60
N THR A 43 -9.76 -4.44 -7.06
CA THR A 43 -9.88 -5.90 -6.92
C THR A 43 -8.92 -6.64 -7.85
N ASN A 44 -8.42 -5.99 -8.89
CA ASN A 44 -7.47 -6.56 -9.85
C ASN A 44 -6.03 -6.18 -9.48
N SER A 45 -5.17 -7.19 -9.48
CA SER A 45 -3.76 -7.05 -9.16
C SER A 45 -2.85 -7.55 -10.26
N THR A 46 -1.68 -6.93 -10.39
CA THR A 46 -0.63 -7.34 -11.31
C THR A 46 0.65 -7.63 -10.54
N TYR A 47 1.27 -8.78 -10.83
CA TYR A 47 2.59 -9.12 -10.27
C TYR A 47 3.69 -8.42 -11.07
N VAL A 48 4.56 -7.71 -10.36
CA VAL A 48 5.78 -7.11 -10.92
C VAL A 48 6.94 -8.01 -10.57
N LYS A 49 7.67 -8.49 -11.59
CA LYS A 49 8.89 -9.29 -11.41
C LYS A 49 9.98 -8.47 -10.72
N GLY A 50 10.77 -9.14 -9.87
CA GLY A 50 11.94 -8.52 -9.24
C GLY A 50 13.00 -8.13 -10.27
N TYR A 51 13.80 -7.11 -9.96
CA TYR A 51 14.85 -6.59 -10.82
C TYR A 51 15.94 -5.88 -10.02
N THR A 52 17.13 -5.73 -10.63
CA THR A 52 18.25 -4.99 -10.04
C THR A 52 18.29 -3.57 -10.61
N LYS A 53 18.31 -2.56 -9.74
CA LYS A 53 18.47 -1.14 -10.13
C LYS A 53 19.89 -0.87 -10.65
N SER A 54 20.08 0.21 -11.40
CA SER A 54 21.40 0.62 -11.90
C SER A 54 22.43 0.89 -10.79
N ASN A 55 21.97 1.24 -9.58
CA ASN A 55 22.81 1.42 -8.40
C ASN A 55 23.12 0.11 -7.64
N GLY A 56 22.81 -1.06 -8.22
CA GLY A 56 23.06 -2.37 -7.64
C GLY A 56 22.02 -2.87 -6.62
N THR A 57 21.05 -2.04 -6.23
CA THR A 57 20.01 -2.46 -5.26
C THR A 57 19.00 -3.41 -5.91
N TYR A 58 18.84 -4.61 -5.35
CA TYR A 58 17.81 -5.56 -5.77
C TYR A 58 16.41 -5.17 -5.25
N VAL A 59 15.41 -5.22 -6.13
CA VAL A 59 13.99 -5.01 -5.82
C VAL A 59 13.27 -6.34 -5.95
N HIS A 60 12.68 -6.80 -4.85
CA HIS A 60 11.87 -8.01 -4.84
C HIS A 60 10.59 -7.84 -5.67
N GLY A 61 10.15 -8.92 -6.29
CA GLY A 61 8.86 -8.93 -6.98
C GLY A 61 7.71 -8.73 -5.99
N HIS A 62 6.68 -8.02 -6.41
CA HIS A 62 5.56 -7.62 -5.56
C HIS A 62 4.28 -7.46 -6.36
N TYR A 63 3.14 -7.53 -5.68
CA TYR A 63 1.84 -7.20 -6.27
C TYR A 63 1.56 -5.70 -6.18
N ARG A 64 0.95 -5.18 -7.24
CA ARG A 64 0.41 -3.81 -7.28
C ARG A 64 -0.99 -3.81 -7.88
N SER A 65 -1.79 -2.83 -7.50
CA SER A 65 -3.09 -2.55 -8.13
C SER A 65 -2.93 -2.36 -9.64
N SER A 66 -3.93 -2.81 -10.38
CA SER A 66 -3.96 -2.65 -11.84
C SER A 66 -4.03 -1.17 -12.23
N GLN A 67 -3.40 -0.81 -13.34
CA GLN A 67 -3.32 0.58 -13.77
C GLN A 67 -4.68 1.09 -14.28
N ASN A 68 -5.13 2.24 -13.77
CA ASN A 68 -6.25 3.01 -14.31
C ASN A 68 -5.93 4.53 -14.31
N SER A 69 -6.94 5.38 -14.54
CA SER A 69 -6.78 6.83 -14.73
C SER A 69 -6.53 7.63 -13.45
N THR A 70 -6.80 7.05 -12.26
CA THR A 70 -6.61 7.70 -10.95
C THR A 70 -5.84 6.79 -10.00
N ASN A 71 -5.45 7.30 -8.84
CA ASN A 71 -4.86 6.48 -7.79
C ASN A 71 -5.86 6.10 -6.67
N HIS A 72 -7.15 6.42 -6.79
CA HIS A 72 -8.07 6.40 -5.65
C HIS A 72 -8.25 5.02 -5.03
N ASP A 73 -8.16 3.98 -5.86
CA ASP A 73 -8.34 2.56 -5.52
C ASP A 73 -7.01 1.80 -5.37
N ASN A 74 -5.86 2.47 -5.52
CA ASN A 74 -4.56 1.83 -5.37
C ASN A 74 -4.29 1.42 -3.92
N TYR A 75 -3.61 0.29 -3.71
CA TYR A 75 -3.21 -0.18 -2.36
C TYR A 75 -2.41 0.86 -1.56
N SER A 76 -1.57 1.65 -2.26
CA SER A 76 -0.73 2.66 -1.62
C SER A 76 -1.46 3.94 -1.22
N THR A 77 -2.72 4.10 -1.60
CA THR A 77 -3.49 5.33 -1.38
C THR A 77 -4.08 5.39 0.02
N SER A 78 -4.07 6.57 0.63
CA SER A 78 -4.53 6.80 1.99
C SER A 78 -5.99 6.35 2.18
N GLY A 79 -6.20 5.54 3.20
CA GLY A 79 -7.48 4.88 3.50
C GLY A 79 -7.62 3.48 2.90
N ASN A 80 -6.74 3.08 1.97
CA ASN A 80 -6.78 1.75 1.37
C ASN A 80 -5.82 0.78 2.08
N TYR A 81 -6.07 -0.51 1.92
CA TYR A 81 -5.27 -1.58 2.50
C TYR A 81 -4.64 -2.45 1.41
N ASN A 82 -3.38 -2.83 1.60
CA ASN A 82 -2.70 -3.79 0.74
C ASN A 82 -2.88 -5.22 1.27
N PRO A 83 -3.68 -6.09 0.61
CA PRO A 83 -3.91 -7.45 1.09
C PRO A 83 -2.65 -8.32 1.04
N TYR A 84 -1.64 -7.98 0.24
CA TYR A 84 -0.43 -8.78 0.08
C TYR A 84 0.64 -8.48 1.13
N THR A 85 0.66 -7.27 1.70
CA THR A 85 1.66 -6.85 2.69
C THR A 85 1.06 -6.55 4.06
N GLY A 86 -0.26 -6.49 4.16
CA GLY A 86 -0.98 -6.12 5.37
C GLY A 86 -0.83 -4.65 5.77
N SER A 87 -0.39 -3.79 4.86
CA SER A 87 -0.05 -2.41 5.15
C SER A 87 -1.14 -1.45 4.67
N ALA A 88 -1.40 -0.40 5.44
CA ALA A 88 -2.25 0.70 5.01
C ALA A 88 -1.51 1.64 4.05
N GLY A 89 -2.23 2.14 3.04
CA GLY A 89 -1.74 3.16 2.13
C GLY A 89 -1.62 4.53 2.81
N SER A 90 -0.70 5.35 2.30
CA SER A 90 -0.38 6.68 2.84
C SER A 90 -0.33 7.79 1.78
N ARG A 91 -0.44 7.44 0.49
CA ARG A 91 -0.38 8.41 -0.60
C ARG A 91 -1.68 9.19 -0.73
N ALA A 92 -1.61 10.49 -0.95
CA ALA A 92 -2.81 11.29 -1.15
C ALA A 92 -3.58 10.85 -2.42
N LYS A 93 -4.91 10.93 -2.36
CA LYS A 93 -5.78 10.72 -3.52
C LYS A 93 -5.56 11.81 -4.56
N ASP A 94 -5.61 11.47 -5.83
CA ASP A 94 -5.58 12.43 -6.94
C ASP A 94 -6.72 13.45 -6.76
N TYR A 95 -6.41 14.71 -7.05
CA TYR A 95 -7.32 15.87 -6.96
C TYR A 95 -7.87 16.15 -5.55
N SER A 96 -7.22 15.63 -4.50
CA SER A 96 -7.52 15.95 -3.11
C SER A 96 -6.67 17.11 -2.59
N THR A 97 -7.08 17.74 -1.49
CA THR A 97 -6.26 18.77 -0.81
C THR A 97 -4.87 18.25 -0.44
N GLY A 98 -4.77 16.99 -0.02
CA GLY A 98 -3.49 16.35 0.30
C GLY A 98 -2.55 16.23 -0.90
N ALA A 99 -3.08 16.13 -2.13
CA ALA A 99 -2.26 16.07 -3.34
C ALA A 99 -1.49 17.39 -3.57
N CYS A 100 -2.07 18.54 -3.20
CA CYS A 100 -1.44 19.84 -3.37
C CYS A 100 -0.15 20.02 -2.56
N ASN A 101 0.01 19.25 -1.48
CA ASN A 101 1.22 19.28 -0.65
C ASN A 101 2.40 18.53 -1.32
N TYR A 102 2.13 17.65 -2.29
CA TYR A 102 3.19 16.93 -2.99
C TYR A 102 3.91 17.84 -3.98
N GLY A 103 5.24 17.85 -3.90
CA GLY A 103 6.07 18.72 -4.73
C GLY A 103 5.87 20.22 -4.43
N ASN A 104 5.51 20.57 -3.19
CA ASN A 104 5.44 21.97 -2.77
C ASN A 104 6.78 22.68 -3.03
N GLY A 105 6.73 23.91 -3.53
CA GLY A 105 7.91 24.67 -3.95
C GLY A 105 8.49 24.27 -5.32
N HIS A 106 7.97 23.24 -5.98
CA HIS A 106 8.39 22.85 -7.32
C HIS A 106 7.34 23.16 -8.38
N THR A 107 7.80 23.52 -9.58
CA THR A 107 6.97 23.58 -10.79
C THR A 107 6.53 22.17 -11.16
N ILE A 108 5.22 21.96 -11.24
CA ILE A 108 4.63 20.68 -11.62
C ILE A 108 4.40 20.66 -13.13
N HIS A 109 4.84 19.57 -13.77
CA HIS A 109 4.66 19.30 -15.19
C HIS A 109 3.71 18.12 -15.38
N THR A 110 2.97 18.12 -16.49
CA THR A 110 2.13 17.00 -16.92
C THR A 110 2.79 16.28 -18.09
N GLY A 111 3.05 14.98 -17.93
CA GLY A 111 3.60 14.16 -19.01
C GLY A 111 2.54 13.76 -20.04
N SER A 112 2.98 13.26 -21.20
CA SER A 112 2.10 12.81 -22.30
C SER A 112 1.09 11.73 -21.89
N ARG A 113 1.37 10.97 -20.83
CA ARG A 113 0.46 9.94 -20.26
C ARG A 113 -0.44 10.48 -19.15
N GLY A 114 -0.50 11.81 -18.96
CA GLY A 114 -1.33 12.49 -17.97
C GLY A 114 -0.84 12.41 -16.52
N GLY A 115 0.32 11.78 -16.26
CA GLY A 115 0.95 11.77 -14.94
C GLY A 115 1.61 13.11 -14.63
N GLN A 116 1.46 13.59 -13.39
CA GLN A 116 2.11 14.81 -12.93
C GLN A 116 3.42 14.50 -12.21
N TYR A 117 4.43 15.35 -12.42
CA TYR A 117 5.75 15.20 -11.82
C TYR A 117 6.46 16.56 -11.67
N TYR A 118 7.50 16.60 -10.87
CA TYR A 118 8.50 17.67 -10.87
C TYR A 118 9.90 17.12 -11.15
N ILE A 119 10.84 17.98 -11.50
CA ILE A 119 12.26 17.62 -11.60
C ILE A 119 12.92 17.92 -10.25
N ASN A 120 13.46 16.89 -9.59
CA ASN A 120 14.15 17.05 -8.32
C ASN A 120 15.57 17.60 -8.51
N SER A 121 16.26 17.91 -7.41
CA SER A 121 17.62 18.46 -7.42
C SER A 121 18.65 17.60 -8.16
N ASN A 122 18.40 16.29 -8.27
CA ASN A 122 19.25 15.35 -9.00
C ASN A 122 18.91 15.28 -10.50
N GLY A 123 18.04 16.16 -11.01
CA GLY A 123 17.59 16.17 -12.41
C GLY A 123 16.59 15.06 -12.75
N ASN A 124 16.09 14.30 -11.76
CA ASN A 124 15.20 13.17 -12.00
C ASN A 124 13.72 13.55 -11.89
N LYS A 125 12.87 12.90 -12.69
CA LYS A 125 11.41 13.04 -12.59
C LYS A 125 10.90 12.37 -11.32
N THR A 126 10.23 13.14 -10.45
CA THR A 126 9.53 12.62 -9.28
C THR A 126 8.03 12.81 -9.46
N TYR A 127 7.32 11.69 -9.62
CA TYR A 127 5.87 11.68 -9.83
C TYR A 127 5.11 11.95 -8.54
N VAL A 128 4.07 12.78 -8.67
CA VAL A 128 3.19 13.22 -7.59
C VAL A 128 1.73 12.84 -7.91
N PRO A 129 0.85 12.67 -6.91
CA PRO A 129 -0.59 12.60 -7.14
C PRO A 129 -1.04 13.79 -7.97
N LYS A 130 -2.02 13.58 -8.86
CA LYS A 130 -2.51 14.63 -9.75
C LYS A 130 -3.15 15.75 -8.94
N ARG A 131 -2.77 16.98 -9.23
CA ARG A 131 -3.32 18.20 -8.64
C ARG A 131 -4.32 18.82 -9.60
N ARG A 132 -5.26 19.59 -9.06
CA ARG A 132 -6.19 20.41 -9.85
C ARG A 132 -5.46 21.63 -10.39
#